data_AF-A0A1M6MJU8-F1
#
_entry.id   AF-A0A1M6MJU8-F1
#
_cell.length_a   1.000
_cell.length_b   1.000
_cell.length_c   1.000
_cell.angle_alpha   90.00
_cell.angle_beta   90.00
_cell.angle_gamma   90.00
#
_symmetry.space_group_name_H-M   'P 1'
#
loop_
_entity.id
_entity.type
_entity.pdbx_description
1 polymer ?
#
loop_
_entity_poly.entity_id
_entity_poly.type
_entity_poly.pdbx_seq_one_letter_code
_entity_poly.pdbx_strand_id
1 'polypeptide(L)'
;MNFRHYILVLIFPFIGLSQSFQWLQNGGGNNSVSSNKREEVIDIATDSQRNVYIVSKISKDGTMINSSLPISVYELNSNDVDVILVSYSCEGNYRW
;
A
#
# COMPACT_ATOMS: atom_id res chain seq x y z
N MET A 1 17.43 -44.70 -10.93
CA MET A 1 17.32 -43.27 -10.52
C MET A 1 16.88 -43.22 -9.07
N ASN A 2 17.71 -42.66 -8.19
CA ASN A 2 17.56 -42.79 -6.73
C ASN A 2 16.47 -41.88 -6.18
N PHE A 3 15.63 -42.39 -5.27
CA PHE A 3 14.50 -41.72 -4.59
C PHE A 3 14.80 -40.28 -4.12
N ARG A 4 16.05 -40.04 -3.70
CA ARG A 4 16.56 -38.73 -3.27
C ARG A 4 16.43 -37.61 -4.30
N HIS A 5 16.46 -37.91 -5.60
CA HIS A 5 16.37 -36.88 -6.64
C HIS A 5 14.94 -36.36 -6.84
N TYR A 6 13.92 -37.18 -6.54
CA TYR A 6 12.52 -36.76 -6.65
C TYR A 6 12.15 -35.72 -5.59
N ILE A 7 12.75 -35.81 -4.40
CA ILE A 7 12.55 -34.84 -3.32
C ILE A 7 13.04 -33.44 -3.75
N LEU A 8 14.18 -33.36 -4.42
CA LEU A 8 14.73 -32.07 -4.89
C LEU A 8 13.86 -31.44 -6.01
N VAL A 9 13.28 -32.27 -6.89
CA VAL A 9 12.38 -31.80 -7.96
C VAL A 9 11.03 -31.32 -7.39
N LEU A 10 10.54 -31.94 -6.32
CA LEU A 10 9.27 -31.57 -5.68
C LEU A 10 9.34 -30.27 -4.87
N ILE A 11 10.52 -29.85 -4.41
CA ILE A 11 10.69 -28.62 -3.61
C ILE A 11 10.93 -27.38 -4.49
N PHE A 12 11.34 -27.57 -5.75
CA PHE A 12 11.65 -26.48 -6.69
C PHE A 12 10.51 -25.46 -6.94
N PRO A 13 9.22 -25.82 -7.06
CA PRO A 13 8.16 -24.84 -7.31
C PRO A 13 7.80 -23.98 -6.09
N PHE A 14 8.19 -24.37 -4.87
CA PHE A 14 7.86 -23.61 -3.65
C PHE A 14 8.73 -22.36 -3.45
N ILE A 15 9.85 -22.26 -4.15
CA ILE A 15 10.79 -21.13 -4.03
C ILE A 15 10.40 -19.96 -4.95
N GLY A 16 9.44 -20.18 -5.88
CA GLY A 16 8.99 -19.19 -6.87
C GLY A 16 7.87 -18.25 -6.39
N LEU A 17 7.36 -18.41 -5.18
CA LEU A 17 6.33 -17.54 -4.59
C LEU A 17 6.98 -16.49 -3.69
N SER A 18 7.88 -15.68 -4.25
CA SER A 18 8.44 -14.54 -3.52
C SER A 18 8.06 -13.27 -4.25
N GLN A 19 7.33 -12.41 -3.51
CA GLN A 19 6.91 -11.04 -3.84
C GLN A 19 5.54 -10.94 -4.52
N SER A 20 4.48 -10.86 -3.69
CA SER A 20 3.26 -10.17 -4.11
C SER A 20 3.54 -8.67 -4.06
N PHE A 21 3.85 -8.07 -5.21
CA PHE A 21 4.05 -6.64 -5.28
C PHE A 21 2.69 -5.94 -5.36
N GLN A 22 2.25 -5.36 -4.24
CA GLN A 22 1.09 -4.46 -4.21
C GLN A 22 1.59 -3.02 -4.26
N TRP A 23 1.46 -2.36 -5.41
CA TRP A 23 1.96 -0.99 -5.63
C TRP A 23 1.12 0.09 -4.94
N LEU A 24 -0.17 -0.18 -4.70
CA LEU A 24 -1.06 0.70 -3.98
C LEU A 24 -2.23 -0.12 -3.44
N GLN A 25 -2.39 -0.14 -2.13
CA GLN A 25 -3.59 -0.65 -1.46
C GLN A 25 -4.30 0.62 -1.04
N ASN A 26 -5.39 0.96 -1.75
CA ASN A 26 -6.28 2.11 -1.55
C ASN A 26 -6.00 3.02 -0.32
N GLY A 27 -6.01 4.35 -0.51
CA GLY A 27 -5.92 5.29 0.61
C GLY A 27 -7.02 5.08 1.66
N GLY A 28 -8.13 4.49 1.25
CA GLY A 28 -9.16 3.95 2.13
C GLY A 28 -10.25 4.98 2.38
N GLY A 29 -11.48 4.51 2.21
CA GLY A 29 -12.68 5.32 2.22
C GLY A 29 -13.91 4.51 1.87
N ASN A 30 -14.80 4.25 2.84
CA ASN A 30 -16.09 3.61 2.59
C ASN A 30 -17.08 4.55 1.89
N ASN A 31 -16.81 5.86 1.93
CA ASN A 31 -17.67 6.87 1.35
C ASN A 31 -17.11 7.38 0.03
N SER A 32 -18.01 7.54 -0.94
CA SER A 32 -17.71 8.28 -2.16
C SER A 32 -17.38 9.71 -1.75
N VAL A 33 -16.10 10.06 -1.72
CA VAL A 33 -15.72 11.47 -1.72
C VAL A 33 -16.42 12.07 -2.94
N SER A 34 -17.22 13.13 -2.74
CA SER A 34 -18.12 13.72 -3.74
C SER A 34 -17.53 13.70 -5.17
N SER A 35 -18.37 13.64 -6.21
CA SER A 35 -18.00 13.34 -7.62
C SER A 35 -16.73 13.98 -8.20
N ASN A 36 -16.18 15.02 -7.58
CA ASN A 36 -14.96 15.73 -7.97
C ASN A 36 -13.77 15.65 -6.96
N LYS A 37 -13.84 14.84 -5.89
CA LYS A 37 -12.87 14.82 -4.78
C LYS A 37 -12.36 13.43 -4.40
N ARG A 38 -12.24 12.51 -5.34
CA ARG A 38 -11.83 11.12 -5.07
C ARG A 38 -10.46 11.04 -4.36
N GLU A 39 -10.23 9.95 -3.63
CA GLU A 39 -8.88 9.54 -3.23
C GLU A 39 -7.97 9.61 -4.44
N GLU A 40 -6.85 10.31 -4.30
CA GLU A 40 -5.95 10.61 -5.40
C GLU A 40 -4.53 10.78 -4.87
N VAL A 41 -3.59 10.08 -5.50
CA VAL A 41 -2.16 10.31 -5.32
C VAL A 41 -1.81 11.64 -5.96
N ILE A 42 -1.32 12.58 -5.15
CA ILE A 42 -0.84 13.89 -5.59
C ILE A 42 0.55 13.77 -6.20
N ASP A 43 1.46 13.06 -5.52
CA ASP A 43 2.84 12.88 -5.98
C ASP A 43 3.46 11.60 -5.39
N ILE A 44 4.50 11.10 -6.06
CA ILE A 44 5.33 9.98 -5.63
C ILE A 44 6.80 10.28 -5.91
N ALA A 45 7.64 10.08 -4.90
CA ALA A 45 9.08 10.29 -5.00
C ALA A 45 9.86 9.13 -4.35
N THR A 46 11.11 8.97 -4.76
CA THR A 46 12.03 7.97 -4.17
C THR A 46 13.33 8.61 -3.70
N ASP A 47 13.91 8.08 -2.63
CA ASP A 47 15.24 8.48 -2.16
C ASP A 47 16.38 7.65 -2.79
N SER A 48 17.62 7.94 -2.40
CA SER A 48 18.81 7.22 -2.88
C SER A 48 18.88 5.75 -2.45
N GLN A 49 18.09 5.36 -1.46
CA GLN A 49 17.94 3.97 -0.98
C GLN A 49 16.74 3.27 -1.62
N ARG A 50 16.04 3.93 -2.55
CA ARG A 50 14.82 3.45 -3.22
C ARG A 50 13.63 3.26 -2.27
N ASN A 51 13.62 3.96 -1.13
CA ASN A 51 12.40 4.08 -0.34
C ASN A 51 11.39 4.93 -1.12
N VAL A 52 10.11 4.64 -0.96
CA VAL A 52 9.02 5.28 -1.70
C VAL A 52 8.24 6.19 -0.76
N TYR A 53 7.96 7.41 -1.21
CA TYR A 53 7.19 8.41 -0.50
C TYR A 53 5.99 8.80 -1.35
N ILE A 54 4.80 8.77 -0.76
CA ILE A 54 3.55 9.06 -1.47
C ILE A 54 2.81 10.14 -0.70
N VAL A 55 2.37 11.17 -1.41
CA VAL A 55 1.43 12.17 -0.90
C VAL A 55 0.07 11.93 -1.55
N SER A 56 -0.98 11.77 -0.75
CA SER A 56 -2.32 11.46 -1.25
C SER A 56 -3.39 12.24 -0.51
N LYS A 57 -4.47 12.57 -1.22
CA LYS A 57 -5.74 12.96 -0.60
C LYS A 57 -6.41 11.71 -0.04
N ILE A 58 -6.91 11.79 1.18
CA ILE A 58 -7.63 10.71 1.86
C ILE A 58 -9.06 11.15 2.17
N SER A 59 -9.96 10.18 2.31
CA SER A 59 -11.34 10.43 2.68
C SER A 59 -11.53 10.46 4.20
N LYS A 60 -12.67 10.94 4.67
CA LYS A 60 -13.07 10.90 6.09
C LYS A 60 -13.22 9.49 6.68
N ASP A 61 -13.87 8.58 5.97
CA ASP A 61 -14.48 7.40 6.58
C ASP A 61 -13.79 6.11 6.17
N GLY A 62 -13.13 5.42 7.09
CA GLY A 62 -12.56 4.09 6.81
C GLY A 62 -11.22 4.12 6.08
N THR A 63 -10.49 5.22 6.23
CA THR A 63 -9.12 5.40 5.72
C THR A 63 -8.15 4.46 6.41
N MET A 64 -7.44 3.70 5.60
CA MET A 64 -6.49 2.70 6.06
C MET A 64 -5.24 2.78 5.19
N ILE A 65 -4.07 2.78 5.81
CA ILE A 65 -2.79 2.76 5.09
C ILE A 65 -2.51 1.37 4.49
N ASN A 66 -2.98 0.33 5.17
CA ASN A 66 -2.95 -1.05 4.72
C ASN A 66 -4.16 -1.78 5.33
N SER A 67 -4.33 -3.07 5.03
CA SER A 67 -5.49 -3.86 5.49
C SER A 67 -5.75 -3.86 7.02
N SER A 68 -4.79 -3.42 7.84
CA SER A 68 -4.83 -3.53 9.30
C SER A 68 -4.47 -2.24 10.04
N LEU A 69 -4.20 -1.13 9.34
CA LEU A 69 -3.74 0.12 9.95
C LEU A 69 -4.71 1.27 9.65
N PRO A 70 -5.75 1.46 10.47
CA PRO A 70 -6.62 2.61 10.38
C PRO A 70 -5.86 3.87 10.82
N ILE A 71 -6.19 5.00 10.21
CA ILE A 71 -5.65 6.30 10.59
C ILE A 71 -6.73 7.27 11.03
N SER A 72 -6.34 8.22 11.87
CA SER A 72 -7.20 9.33 12.26
C SER A 72 -7.34 10.30 11.09
N VAL A 73 -8.57 10.70 10.83
CA VAL A 73 -8.92 11.72 9.84
C VAL A 73 -9.57 12.88 10.57
N TYR A 74 -9.28 14.09 10.15
CA TYR A 74 -9.65 15.36 10.74
C TYR A 74 -10.60 16.17 9.85
N GLU A 75 -10.97 15.66 8.69
CA GLU A 75 -12.00 16.26 7.81
C GLU A 75 -13.31 16.56 8.58
N LEU A 76 -13.57 17.84 8.83
CA LEU A 76 -14.74 18.29 9.59
C LEU A 76 -16.00 18.29 8.70
N ASN A 77 -15.87 18.76 7.46
CA ASN A 77 -16.96 18.90 6.50
C ASN A 77 -16.58 18.33 5.13
N SER A 78 -17.57 18.03 4.29
CA SER A 78 -17.38 17.51 2.91
C SER A 78 -16.61 18.43 1.95
N ASN A 79 -16.28 19.64 2.40
CA ASN A 79 -15.46 20.59 1.66
C ASN A 79 -13.97 20.51 1.99
N ASP A 80 -13.64 19.93 3.14
CA ASP A 80 -12.27 19.78 3.62
C ASP A 80 -11.64 18.53 2.97
N VAL A 81 -10.31 18.51 2.89
CA VAL A 81 -9.57 17.37 2.35
C VAL A 81 -8.36 17.17 3.24
N ASP A 82 -8.21 15.96 3.75
CA ASP A 82 -7.02 15.57 4.47
C ASP A 82 -5.98 15.03 3.49
N VAL A 83 -4.72 15.34 3.79
CA VAL A 83 -3.56 14.89 3.02
C VAL A 83 -2.68 14.05 3.91
N ILE A 84 -2.28 12.89 3.39
CA ILE A 84 -1.34 12.00 4.04
C ILE A 84 0.00 12.01 3.31
N LEU A 85 1.09 11.92 4.06
CA LEU A 85 2.42 11.55 3.57
C LEU A 85 2.77 10.20 4.18
N VAL A 86 3.03 9.22 3.33
CA VAL A 86 3.43 7.87 3.76
C VAL A 86 4.81 7.50 3.24
N SER A 87 5.52 6.70 4.01
CA SER A 87 6.83 6.16 3.63
C SER A 87 6.84 4.63 3.62
N TYR A 88 7.30 4.07 2.52
CA TYR A 88 7.55 2.64 2.36
C TYR A 88 9.04 2.38 2.12
N SER A 89 9.54 1.25 2.62
CA SER A 89 10.87 0.77 2.26
C SER A 89 10.94 0.35 0.79
N CYS A 90 12.14 0.17 0.26
CA CYS A 90 12.35 -0.37 -1.10
C CYS A 90 11.75 -1.77 -1.33
N GLU A 91 11.45 -2.49 -0.25
CA GLU A 91 10.80 -3.80 -0.25
C GLU A 91 9.27 -3.72 -0.11
N GLY A 92 8.71 -2.50 0.02
CA GLY A 92 7.27 -2.26 0.16
C GLY A 92 6.74 -2.31 1.60
N ASN A 93 7.62 -2.34 2.61
CA ASN A 93 7.20 -2.33 4.02
C ASN A 93 6.85 -0.90 4.48
N TYR A 94 5.68 -0.71 5.07
CA TYR A 94 5.28 0.58 5.67
C TYR A 94 6.22 0.97 6.82
N ARG A 95 6.58 2.27 6.89
CA ARG A 95 7.47 2.83 7.91
C ARG A 95 6.73 3.79 8.84
N TRP A 96 6.06 4.79 8.27
CA TRP A 96 5.27 5.82 8.95
C TRP A 96 4.41 6.58 7.94
#